data_AF-A0A371MQX1-F1
#
_entry.id   AF-A0A371MQX1-F1
#
_cell.length_a   1.000
_cell.length_b   1.000
_cell.length_c   1.000
_cell.angle_alpha   90.00
_cell.angle_beta   90.00
_cell.angle_gamma   90.00
#
_symmetry.space_group_name_H-M   'P 1'
#
loop_
_entity.id
_entity.type
_entity.pdbx_description
1 polymer ?
#
loop_
_entity_poly.entity_id
_entity_poly.type
_entity_poly.pdbx_seq_one_letter_code
_entity_poly.pdbx_strand_id
1 'polypeptide(L)'
;SFVLVVGVIVTAIAAPLLAPYDPAHQDYAASLSPPSVDHPLGTDLTGRDILSRLIFGARASLAVGIVAVGMAIAIGVPLGSFAGYVGGWTDEVIMRMMDMVISIPALVLGLAIVGTLGAGLINVIGVVAIVYSPQYARLIRGSVLSEKEEDYV
;
A
#
# COMPACT_ATOMS: atom_id res chain seq x y z
N SER A 1 17.45 -5.17 8.76
CA SER A 1 16.11 -4.70 8.35
C SER A 1 15.53 -3.62 9.26
N PHE A 2 15.54 -3.79 10.59
CA PHE A 2 14.93 -2.81 11.52
C PHE A 2 15.49 -1.38 11.41
N VAL A 3 16.81 -1.22 11.35
CA VAL A 3 17.47 0.11 11.20
C VAL A 3 17.00 0.85 9.95
N LEU A 4 16.81 0.13 8.83
CA LEU A 4 16.32 0.73 7.59
C LEU A 4 14.87 1.22 7.74
N VAL A 5 14.01 0.44 8.39
CA VAL A 5 12.61 0.81 8.64
C VAL A 5 12.54 2.07 9.50
N VAL A 6 13.30 2.11 10.60
CA VAL A 6 13.37 3.30 11.46
C VAL A 6 13.89 4.50 10.68
N GLY A 7 14.93 4.33 9.86
CA GLY A 7 15.46 5.39 9.00
C GLY A 7 14.41 5.94 8.04
N VAL A 8 13.64 5.08 7.36
CA VAL A 8 12.56 5.50 6.45
C VAL A 8 11.46 6.24 7.20
N ILE A 9 11.07 5.77 8.39
CA ILE A 9 10.04 6.43 9.21
C ILE A 9 10.50 7.83 9.62
N VAL A 10 11.74 7.96 10.11
CA VAL A 10 12.30 9.26 10.51
C VAL A 10 12.35 10.21 9.32
N THR A 11 12.85 9.76 8.18
CA THR A 11 12.92 10.57 6.95
C THR A 11 11.54 11.03 6.48
N ALA A 12 10.54 10.15 6.54
CA ALA A 12 9.17 10.46 6.14
C ALA A 12 8.48 11.47 7.07
N ILE A 13 8.69 11.35 8.39
CA ILE A 13 8.13 12.29 9.38
C ILE A 13 8.82 13.65 9.27
N ALA A 14 10.16 13.64 9.18
CA ALA A 14 10.98 14.83 9.06
C ALA A 14 11.04 15.39 7.63
N ALA A 15 10.23 14.88 6.69
CA ALA A 15 10.26 15.29 5.28
C ALA A 15 10.17 16.82 5.07
N PRO A 16 9.28 17.57 5.75
CA PRO A 16 9.23 19.03 5.61
C PRO A 16 10.47 19.78 6.10
N LEU A 17 11.30 19.14 6.92
CA LEU A 17 12.54 19.70 7.47
C LEU A 17 13.78 19.24 6.68
N LEU A 18 13.73 18.04 6.09
CA LEU A 18 14.85 17.42 5.39
C LEU A 18 14.87 17.73 3.89
N ALA A 19 13.72 17.99 3.27
CA ALA A 19 13.65 18.29 1.85
C ALA A 19 14.22 19.68 1.55
N PRO A 20 15.22 19.80 0.65
CA PRO A 20 15.77 21.11 0.28
C PRO A 20 14.76 22.03 -0.42
N TYR A 21 13.82 21.46 -1.17
CA TYR A 21 12.82 22.19 -1.96
C TYR A 21 11.41 21.64 -1.75
N ASP A 22 10.40 22.42 -2.16
CA ASP A 22 9.04 21.93 -2.29
C ASP A 22 8.99 20.82 -3.38
N PRO A 23 8.52 19.60 -3.06
CA PRO A 23 8.48 18.48 -4.01
C PRO A 23 7.58 18.71 -5.23
N ALA A 24 6.69 19.70 -5.17
CA ALA A 24 5.80 20.07 -6.27
C ALA A 24 6.32 21.27 -7.08
N HIS A 25 7.37 21.96 -6.63
CA HIS A 25 7.90 23.13 -7.32
C HIS A 25 8.59 22.75 -8.63
N GLN A 26 8.11 23.33 -9.73
CA GLN A 26 8.61 23.05 -11.08
C GLN A 26 9.48 24.20 -11.58
N ASP A 27 10.70 23.88 -11.99
CA ASP A 27 11.59 24.79 -12.69
C ASP A 27 11.99 24.22 -14.05
N TYR A 28 11.23 24.55 -15.10
CA TYR A 28 11.49 24.06 -16.45
C TYR A 28 12.86 24.43 -17.00
N ALA A 29 13.50 25.50 -16.50
CA ALA A 29 14.86 25.86 -16.92
C ALA A 29 15.90 24.86 -16.41
N ALA A 30 15.63 24.23 -15.27
CA ALA A 30 16.45 23.19 -14.69
C ALA A 30 16.01 21.77 -15.12
N SER A 31 15.19 21.58 -16.15
CA SER A 31 14.72 20.25 -16.58
C SER A 31 15.85 19.28 -16.93
N LEU A 32 15.76 18.03 -16.44
CA LEU A 32 16.76 16.96 -16.67
C LEU A 32 18.20 17.37 -16.32
N SER A 33 18.36 18.24 -15.31
CA SER A 33 19.68 18.66 -14.85
C SER A 33 20.39 17.50 -14.14
N PRO A 34 21.70 17.30 -14.39
CA PRO A 34 22.48 16.31 -13.67
C PRO A 34 22.62 16.69 -12.18
N PRO A 35 23.08 15.75 -11.32
CA PRO A 35 23.40 16.05 -9.93
C PRO A 35 24.33 17.26 -9.78
N SER A 36 23.94 18.18 -8.90
CA SER A 36 24.67 19.41 -8.58
C SER A 36 24.62 19.71 -7.08
N VAL A 37 25.31 20.76 -6.64
CA VAL A 37 25.23 21.21 -5.23
C VAL A 37 23.82 21.69 -4.89
N ASP A 38 23.16 22.35 -5.83
CA ASP A 38 21.78 22.82 -5.67
C ASP A 38 20.78 21.66 -5.78
N HIS A 39 21.00 20.71 -6.69
CA HIS A 39 20.17 19.51 -6.86
C HIS A 39 20.99 18.24 -6.66
N PRO A 40 21.19 17.74 -5.42
CA PRO A 40 22.11 16.64 -5.13
C PRO A 40 21.84 15.34 -5.89
N LEU A 41 20.59 15.11 -6.31
CA LEU A 41 20.18 13.96 -7.12
C LEU A 41 19.71 14.35 -8.53
N GLY A 42 19.90 15.62 -8.92
CA GLY A 42 19.39 16.18 -10.17
C GLY A 42 17.88 16.45 -10.13
N THR A 43 17.33 16.72 -11.31
CA THR A 43 15.92 17.09 -11.48
C THR A 43 15.20 16.19 -12.49
N ASP A 44 13.87 16.16 -12.43
CA ASP A 44 13.04 15.41 -13.37
C ASP A 44 12.75 16.17 -14.68
N LEU A 45 11.93 15.58 -15.56
CA LEU A 45 11.49 16.16 -16.84
C LEU A 45 10.81 17.54 -16.71
N THR A 46 10.29 17.86 -15.53
CA THR A 46 9.66 19.14 -15.21
C THR A 46 10.52 20.03 -14.32
N GLY A 47 11.79 19.63 -14.11
CA GLY A 47 12.73 20.36 -13.28
C GLY A 47 12.47 20.30 -11.78
N ARG A 48 11.68 19.33 -11.31
CA ARG A 48 11.48 19.14 -9.87
C ARG A 48 12.67 18.43 -9.27
N ASP A 49 13.09 18.85 -8.08
CA ASP A 49 14.21 18.26 -7.34
C ASP A 49 13.93 16.79 -6.96
N ILE A 50 14.78 15.87 -7.41
CA ILE A 50 14.57 14.42 -7.20
C ILE A 50 14.72 14.04 -5.73
N LEU A 51 15.65 14.66 -4.99
CA LEU A 51 15.89 14.37 -3.58
C LEU A 51 14.65 14.72 -2.72
N SER A 52 14.10 15.91 -2.91
CA SER A 52 12.88 16.37 -2.24
C SER A 52 11.70 15.46 -2.57
N ARG A 53 11.56 15.05 -3.84
CA ARG A 53 10.52 14.11 -4.26
C ARG A 53 10.68 12.72 -3.65
N LEU A 54 11.91 12.23 -3.46
CA LEU A 54 12.16 10.95 -2.81
C LEU A 54 11.84 10.99 -1.31
N ILE A 55 12.24 12.05 -0.61
CA ILE A 55 11.96 12.25 0.82
C ILE A 55 10.46 12.32 1.07
N PHE A 56 9.72 13.13 0.30
CA PHE A 56 8.26 13.18 0.39
C PHE A 56 7.59 11.90 -0.14
N GLY A 57 8.21 11.22 -1.11
CA GLY A 57 7.81 9.92 -1.59
C GLY A 57 7.78 8.87 -0.48
N ALA A 58 8.79 8.85 0.40
CA ALA A 58 8.81 7.97 1.56
C ALA A 58 7.59 8.18 2.48
N ARG A 59 7.19 9.43 2.70
CA ARG A 59 5.98 9.77 3.47
C ARG A 59 4.71 9.25 2.81
N ALA A 60 4.56 9.46 1.50
CA ALA A 60 3.43 8.95 0.74
C ALA A 60 3.37 7.41 0.77
N SER A 61 4.51 6.73 0.57
CA SER A 61 4.61 5.27 0.61
C SER A 61 4.21 4.70 1.97
N LEU A 62 4.64 5.30 3.08
CA LEU A 62 4.22 4.89 4.42
C LEU A 62 2.73 5.09 4.64
N ALA A 63 2.19 6.24 4.22
CA ALA A 63 0.75 6.51 4.34
C ALA A 63 -0.08 5.48 3.56
N VAL A 64 0.32 5.16 2.32
CA VAL A 64 -0.33 4.13 1.50
C VAL A 64 -0.24 2.77 2.19
N GLY A 65 0.94 2.36 2.64
CA GLY A 65 1.15 1.08 3.30
C GLY A 65 0.27 0.92 4.54
N ILE A 66 0.26 1.91 5.43
CA ILE A 66 -0.52 1.87 6.68
C ILE A 66 -2.02 1.83 6.39
N VAL A 67 -2.52 2.74 5.54
CA VAL A 67 -3.96 2.87 5.30
C VAL A 67 -4.48 1.66 4.50
N ALA A 68 -3.78 1.24 3.46
CA ALA A 68 -4.22 0.13 2.63
C ALA A 68 -4.20 -1.20 3.39
N VAL A 69 -3.17 -1.45 4.20
CA VAL A 69 -3.12 -2.65 5.07
C VAL A 69 -4.22 -2.57 6.13
N GLY A 70 -4.43 -1.43 6.76
CA GLY A 70 -5.52 -1.22 7.71
C GLY A 70 -6.89 -1.55 7.10
N MET A 71 -7.14 -1.10 5.87
CA MET A 71 -8.37 -1.44 5.13
C MET A 71 -8.44 -2.92 4.74
N ALA A 72 -7.34 -3.52 4.29
CA ALA A 72 -7.28 -4.94 3.97
C ALA A 72 -7.62 -5.81 5.18
N ILE A 73 -7.12 -5.43 6.37
CA ILE A 73 -7.43 -6.07 7.65
C ILE A 73 -8.91 -5.84 8.01
N ALA A 74 -9.39 -4.59 7.91
CA ALA A 74 -10.78 -4.26 8.23
C ALA A 74 -11.80 -5.02 7.37
N ILE A 75 -11.44 -5.44 6.16
CA ILE A 75 -12.27 -6.27 5.28
C ILE A 75 -12.00 -7.76 5.53
N GLY A 76 -10.73 -8.15 5.51
CA GLY A 76 -10.31 -9.55 5.55
C GLY A 76 -10.59 -10.22 6.88
N VAL A 77 -10.31 -9.56 8.01
CA VAL A 77 -10.50 -10.14 9.35
C VAL A 77 -11.96 -10.50 9.60
N PRO A 78 -12.96 -9.60 9.44
CA PRO A 78 -14.35 -9.97 9.66
C PRO A 78 -14.83 -11.11 8.75
N LEU A 79 -14.45 -11.08 7.47
CA LEU A 79 -14.83 -12.12 6.51
C LEU A 79 -14.21 -13.47 6.84
N GLY A 80 -12.92 -13.49 7.17
CA GLY A 80 -12.19 -14.69 7.59
C GLY A 80 -12.72 -15.27 8.89
N SER A 81 -12.99 -14.41 9.88
CA SER A 81 -13.59 -14.83 11.15
C SER A 81 -14.96 -15.44 10.95
N PHE A 82 -15.81 -14.79 10.16
CA PHE A 82 -17.17 -15.28 9.89
C PHE A 82 -17.16 -16.60 9.12
N ALA A 83 -16.32 -16.70 8.09
CA ALA A 83 -16.14 -17.93 7.31
C ALA A 83 -15.66 -19.10 8.19
N GLY A 84 -14.62 -18.89 9.00
CA GLY A 84 -14.08 -19.93 9.89
C GLY A 84 -15.05 -20.34 11.00
N TYR A 85 -15.82 -19.39 11.55
CA TYR A 85 -16.75 -19.66 12.64
C TYR A 85 -17.97 -20.48 12.17
N VAL A 86 -18.65 -20.01 11.12
CA VAL A 86 -19.88 -20.64 10.61
C VAL A 86 -19.56 -21.91 9.83
N GLY A 87 -18.52 -21.90 8.99
CA GLY A 87 -18.15 -23.03 8.15
C GLY A 87 -19.15 -23.32 7.02
N GLY A 88 -19.05 -24.53 6.47
CA GLY A 88 -19.98 -25.06 5.47
C GLY A 88 -20.04 -24.24 4.18
N TRP A 89 -21.25 -23.96 3.70
CA TRP A 89 -21.44 -23.23 2.43
C TRP A 89 -21.03 -21.75 2.51
N THR A 90 -21.19 -21.11 3.67
CA THR A 90 -20.81 -19.70 3.84
C THR A 90 -19.31 -19.49 3.70
N ASP A 91 -18.54 -20.41 4.26
CA ASP A 91 -17.10 -20.47 4.13
C ASP A 91 -16.68 -20.62 2.67
N GLU A 92 -17.21 -21.64 1.98
CA GLU A 92 -16.94 -21.89 0.57
C GLU A 92 -17.23 -20.66 -0.31
N VAL A 93 -18.37 -19.98 -0.09
CA VAL A 93 -18.72 -18.77 -0.86
C VAL A 93 -17.74 -17.63 -0.60
N ILE A 94 -17.43 -17.32 0.66
CA ILE A 94 -16.50 -16.24 1.01
C ILE A 94 -15.11 -16.53 0.44
N MET A 95 -14.63 -17.76 0.61
CA MET A 95 -13.32 -18.17 0.13
C MET A 95 -13.24 -18.16 -1.39
N ARG A 96 -14.32 -18.55 -2.10
CA ARG A 96 -14.41 -18.38 -3.56
C ARG A 96 -14.33 -16.93 -4.00
N MET A 97 -15.01 -16.01 -3.31
CA MET A 97 -14.89 -14.57 -3.63
C MET A 97 -13.45 -14.07 -3.42
N MET A 98 -12.78 -14.52 -2.36
CA MET A 98 -11.37 -14.21 -2.11
C MET A 98 -10.45 -14.79 -3.20
N ASP A 99 -10.72 -16.00 -3.66
CA ASP A 99 -9.98 -16.66 -4.74
C ASP A 99 -10.13 -15.93 -6.08
N MET A 100 -11.34 -15.42 -6.37
CA MET A 100 -11.58 -14.60 -7.56
C MET A 100 -10.76 -13.32 -7.54
N VAL A 101 -10.62 -12.66 -6.38
CA VAL A 101 -9.83 -11.43 -6.28
C VAL A 101 -8.36 -11.68 -6.61
N ILE A 102 -7.76 -12.74 -6.07
CA ILE A 102 -6.35 -13.06 -6.33
C ILE A 102 -6.10 -13.70 -7.70
N SER A 103 -7.16 -14.16 -8.38
CA SER A 103 -7.06 -14.69 -9.75
C SER A 103 -6.68 -13.60 -10.76
N ILE A 104 -6.98 -12.34 -10.44
CA ILE A 104 -6.61 -11.18 -11.25
C ILE A 104 -5.23 -10.71 -10.80
N PRO A 105 -4.23 -10.63 -11.70
CA PRO A 105 -2.93 -10.09 -11.35
C PRO A 105 -3.05 -8.66 -10.83
N ALA A 106 -2.43 -8.36 -9.68
CA ALA A 106 -2.56 -7.06 -9.01
C ALA A 106 -2.20 -5.87 -9.92
N LEU A 107 -1.20 -6.04 -10.80
CA LEU A 107 -0.82 -5.04 -11.79
C LEU A 107 -1.97 -4.74 -12.77
N VAL A 108 -2.66 -5.76 -13.25
CA VAL A 108 -3.78 -5.60 -14.19
C VAL A 108 -4.94 -4.87 -13.53
N LEU A 109 -5.30 -5.26 -12.30
CA LEU A 109 -6.35 -4.58 -11.53
C LEU A 109 -5.99 -3.11 -11.26
N GLY A 110 -4.74 -2.85 -10.88
CA GLY A 110 -4.23 -1.49 -10.66
C GLY A 110 -4.29 -0.64 -11.92
N LEU A 111 -3.87 -1.18 -13.07
CA LEU A 111 -3.94 -0.48 -14.36
C LEU A 111 -5.39 -0.21 -14.79
N ALA A 112 -6.31 -1.16 -14.59
CA ALA A 112 -7.72 -0.96 -14.89
C ALA A 112 -8.31 0.18 -14.05
N ILE A 113 -8.00 0.22 -12.75
CA ILE A 113 -8.46 1.29 -11.85
C ILE A 113 -7.84 2.64 -12.23
N VAL A 114 -6.53 2.70 -12.48
CA VAL A 114 -5.87 3.94 -12.90
C VAL A 114 -6.39 4.43 -14.25
N GLY A 115 -6.67 3.52 -15.19
CA GLY A 115 -7.21 3.86 -16.51
C GLY A 115 -8.66 4.35 -16.48
N THR A 116 -9.45 3.96 -15.48
CA THR A 116 -10.88 4.31 -15.38
C THR A 116 -11.14 5.46 -14.40
N LEU A 117 -10.52 5.43 -13.22
CA LEU A 117 -10.71 6.40 -12.13
C LEU A 117 -9.59 7.45 -12.06
N GLY A 118 -8.57 7.33 -12.93
CA GLY A 118 -7.41 8.22 -12.96
C GLY A 118 -6.30 7.84 -11.97
N ALA A 119 -5.16 8.50 -12.12
CA ALA A 119 -4.05 8.35 -11.18
C ALA A 119 -4.34 9.09 -9.87
N GLY A 120 -4.15 8.43 -8.73
CA GLY A 120 -4.36 9.06 -7.43
C GLY A 120 -4.01 8.15 -6.27
N LEU A 121 -3.63 8.75 -5.13
CA LEU A 121 -3.24 8.03 -3.93
C LEU A 121 -4.37 7.13 -3.40
N ILE A 122 -5.60 7.64 -3.43
CA ILE A 122 -6.80 6.93 -2.96
C ILE A 122 -7.06 5.67 -3.79
N ASN A 123 -6.90 5.78 -5.12
CA ASN A 123 -7.09 4.65 -6.03
C ASN A 123 -6.05 3.56 -5.79
N VAL A 124 -4.78 3.94 -5.56
CA VAL A 124 -3.71 3.00 -5.20
C VAL A 124 -4.00 2.31 -3.87
N ILE A 125 -4.45 3.06 -2.85
CA ILE A 125 -4.84 2.50 -1.54
C ILE A 125 -5.95 1.47 -1.72
N GLY A 126 -7.00 1.78 -2.48
CA GLY A 126 -8.12 0.88 -2.75
C GLY A 126 -7.68 -0.42 -3.44
N VAL A 127 -6.83 -0.32 -4.47
CA VAL A 127 -6.27 -1.49 -5.16
C VAL A 127 -5.54 -2.39 -4.18
N VAL A 128 -4.62 -1.82 -3.39
CA VAL A 128 -3.82 -2.59 -2.42
C VAL A 128 -4.74 -3.20 -1.36
N ALA A 129 -5.69 -2.46 -0.82
CA ALA A 129 -6.62 -2.97 0.18
C ALA A 129 -7.40 -4.19 -0.31
N ILE A 130 -7.94 -4.12 -1.54
CA ILE A 130 -8.69 -5.22 -2.15
C ILE A 130 -7.78 -6.43 -2.38
N VAL A 131 -6.60 -6.23 -2.98
CA VAL A 131 -5.67 -7.31 -3.34
C VAL A 131 -5.15 -8.05 -2.11
N TYR A 132 -4.93 -7.36 -1.00
CA TYR A 132 -4.39 -7.98 0.22
C TYR A 132 -5.46 -8.54 1.16
N SER A 133 -6.72 -8.12 1.05
CA SER A 133 -7.80 -8.62 1.92
C SER A 133 -7.97 -10.16 1.91
N PRO A 134 -7.83 -10.89 0.78
CA PRO A 134 -7.85 -12.36 0.75
C PRO A 134 -6.79 -13.02 1.63
N GLN A 135 -5.59 -12.44 1.71
CA GLN A 135 -4.50 -13.01 2.51
C GLN A 135 -4.85 -12.95 4.00
N TYR A 136 -5.36 -11.80 4.46
CA TYR A 136 -5.79 -11.64 5.85
C TYR A 136 -7.03 -12.47 6.18
N ALA A 137 -7.99 -12.57 5.25
CA ALA A 137 -9.17 -13.42 5.43
C ALA A 137 -8.79 -14.89 5.62
N ARG A 138 -7.88 -15.42 4.78
CA ARG A 138 -7.38 -16.79 4.90
C ARG A 138 -6.63 -17.04 6.19
N LEU A 139 -5.77 -16.11 6.59
CA LEU A 139 -4.98 -16.20 7.81
C LEU A 139 -5.88 -16.30 9.04
N ILE A 140 -6.86 -15.38 9.18
CA ILE A 140 -7.78 -15.39 10.31
C ILE A 140 -8.74 -16.58 10.25
N ARG A 141 -9.23 -16.97 9.07
CA ARG A 141 -10.03 -18.19 8.92
C ARG A 141 -9.28 -19.40 9.48
N GLY A 142 -8.00 -19.55 9.13
CA GLY A 142 -7.16 -20.63 9.64
C GLY A 142 -7.02 -20.58 11.16
N SER A 143 -6.81 -19.40 11.74
CA SER A 143 -6.79 -19.21 13.20
C SER A 143 -8.12 -19.58 13.87
N VAL A 144 -9.26 -19.18 13.30
CA VAL A 144 -10.58 -19.51 13.86
C VAL A 144 -10.89 -21.00 13.77
N LEU A 145 -10.53 -21.65 12.67
CA LEU A 145 -10.70 -23.10 12.53
C LEU A 145 -9.83 -23.86 13.54
N SER A 146 -8.57 -23.44 13.74
CA SER A 146 -7.68 -24.04 14.74
C SER A 146 -8.24 -23.90 16.15
N GLU A 147 -8.79 -22.73 16.49
CA GLU A 147 -9.39 -22.48 17.80
C GLU A 147 -10.66 -23.32 18.03
N LYS A 148 -11.44 -23.57 16.97
CA LYS A 148 -12.67 -24.36 17.02
C LYS A 148 -12.42 -25.86 17.20
N GLU A 149 -11.22 -26.34 16.90
CA GLU A 149 -10.82 -27.75 17.06
C GLU A 149 -10.22 -28.04 18.45
N GLU A 150 -9.99 -27.01 19.28
CA GLU A 150 -9.48 -27.17 20.64
C GLU A 150 -10.56 -27.65 21.63
N ASP A 151 -10.19 -28.52 22.57
CA ASP A 151 -11.09 -29.23 23.50
C ASP A 151 -11.86 -28.31 24.49
N TYR A 152 -11.59 -27.01 24.52
CA TYR A 152 -12.26 -26.05 25.41
C TYR A 152 -13.40 -25.24 24.76
N VAL A 153 -13.67 -25.46 23.46
CA VAL A 153 -14.72 -24.76 22.68
C VAL A 153 -15.89 -25.68 22.32
#